data_AF-M1UCL7-F1
#
_entry.id   AF-M1UCL7-F1
#
_cell.length_a   1.000
_cell.length_b   1.000
_cell.length_c   1.000
_cell.angle_alpha   90.00
_cell.angle_beta   90.00
_cell.angle_gamma   90.00
#
_symmetry.space_group_name_H-M   'P 1'
#
loop_
_entity.id
_entity.type
_entity.pdbx_description
1 polymer ?
#
loop_
_entity_poly.entity_id
_entity_poly.type
_entity_poly.pdbx_seq_one_letter_code
_entity_poly.pdbx_strand_id
1 'polypeptide(L)'
;MPRKLKEKLPRNFDKIVESGDFDAFKEVFAERALDARNRHGDTALHMPEVPEEYKIWLLKQGLDVDVRNEEGDTPLHVHAQEKDLNTDFLIDFGADVCAVNNEGESVAYGAVLFPKKLKKLIDAGADPSSRTNDGHSPMMQVIRSADVGHISQLAKTVKMLNSSDFTEEEIRETQERIIRLGEQFEDAREDYDQDYVDEAAVDMVWLYDRFGIPEELRANTPVRHDGISKIKLPGKTWQEQFIAGYDFLVPAVGKAKSLQGEAIRIAGRVSNEFHDNGGENWDKDYRKMAKALLAITSQGTPLKKPQEQELATAIKAVRKGDPTPEEVDVLPRLATAWVVQNPNPMPLGEPDYQR
;
A
#
# COMPACT_ATOMS: atom_id res chain seq x y z
N MET A 1 -36.00 -49.68 -9.58
CA MET A 1 -35.35 -48.49 -10.18
C MET A 1 -35.23 -47.45 -9.07
N PRO A 2 -34.03 -46.94 -8.73
CA PRO A 2 -33.94 -45.77 -7.85
C PRO A 2 -34.72 -44.61 -8.48
N ARG A 3 -35.45 -43.85 -7.65
CA ARG A 3 -36.21 -42.68 -8.11
C ARG A 3 -35.22 -41.63 -8.61
N LYS A 4 -35.40 -41.14 -9.85
CA LYS A 4 -34.55 -40.06 -10.39
C LYS A 4 -34.74 -38.80 -9.53
N LEU A 5 -33.64 -38.25 -9.02
CA LEU A 5 -33.62 -36.99 -8.27
C LEU A 5 -33.94 -35.81 -9.20
N LYS A 6 -34.53 -34.74 -8.67
CA LYS A 6 -34.84 -33.54 -9.49
C LYS A 6 -33.61 -32.63 -9.54
N GLU A 7 -33.33 -32.06 -10.72
CA GLU A 7 -32.12 -31.28 -11.03
C GLU A 7 -32.26 -29.76 -10.77
N LYS A 8 -33.47 -29.27 -10.47
CA LYS A 8 -33.70 -27.86 -10.09
C LYS A 8 -33.81 -27.72 -8.59
N LEU A 9 -33.53 -26.56 -8.03
CA LEU A 9 -33.88 -26.24 -6.65
C LEU A 9 -35.40 -25.97 -6.52
N PRO A 10 -36.00 -26.11 -5.32
CA PRO A 10 -37.39 -25.70 -5.10
C PRO A 10 -37.56 -24.18 -5.20
N ARG A 11 -38.75 -23.71 -5.59
CA ARG A 11 -39.02 -22.26 -5.76
C ARG A 11 -38.90 -21.45 -4.47
N ASN A 12 -39.02 -22.10 -3.31
CA ASN A 12 -38.92 -21.50 -1.98
C ASN A 12 -37.57 -21.83 -1.30
N PHE A 13 -36.54 -22.23 -2.07
CA PHE A 13 -35.24 -22.60 -1.51
C PHE A 13 -34.64 -21.48 -0.66
N ASP A 14 -34.68 -20.23 -1.13
CA ASP A 14 -34.18 -19.06 -0.39
C ASP A 14 -34.86 -18.93 0.97
N LYS A 15 -36.19 -19.15 1.04
CA LYS A 15 -36.94 -19.14 2.31
C LYS A 15 -36.56 -20.28 3.26
N ILE A 16 -36.12 -21.42 2.73
CA ILE A 16 -35.62 -22.56 3.53
C ILE A 16 -34.24 -22.21 4.09
N VAL A 17 -33.41 -21.51 3.31
CA VAL A 17 -32.09 -21.05 3.77
C VAL A 17 -32.25 -19.94 4.83
N GLU A 18 -33.11 -18.95 4.57
CA GLU A 18 -33.42 -17.84 5.48
C GLU A 18 -34.02 -18.28 6.82
N SER A 19 -34.72 -19.43 6.88
CA SER A 19 -35.29 -19.92 8.13
C SER A 19 -34.22 -20.46 9.09
N GLY A 20 -33.01 -20.74 8.61
CA GLY A 20 -31.93 -21.35 9.40
C GLY A 20 -32.20 -22.80 9.83
N ASP A 21 -33.22 -23.45 9.25
CA ASP A 21 -33.56 -24.83 9.55
C ASP A 21 -32.70 -25.78 8.69
N PHE A 22 -31.61 -26.26 9.28
CA PHE A 22 -30.66 -27.10 8.57
C PHE A 22 -31.25 -28.46 8.19
N ASP A 23 -32.20 -28.99 8.95
CA ASP A 23 -32.84 -30.25 8.60
C ASP A 23 -33.81 -30.05 7.44
N ALA A 24 -34.56 -28.95 7.41
CA ALA A 24 -35.35 -28.58 6.23
C ALA A 24 -34.47 -28.39 4.97
N PHE A 25 -33.27 -27.83 5.12
CA PHE A 25 -32.29 -27.75 4.04
C PHE A 25 -31.85 -29.14 3.55
N LYS A 26 -31.49 -30.07 4.44
CA LYS A 26 -31.09 -31.44 4.06
C LYS A 26 -32.24 -32.19 3.38
N GLU A 27 -33.48 -32.00 3.83
CA GLU A 27 -34.67 -32.60 3.22
C GLU A 27 -34.87 -32.17 1.76
N VAL A 28 -34.41 -30.97 1.37
CA VAL A 28 -34.38 -30.59 -0.05
C VAL A 28 -33.56 -31.60 -0.85
N PHE A 29 -32.36 -31.94 -0.37
CA PHE A 29 -31.43 -32.85 -1.05
C PHE A 29 -31.73 -34.34 -0.85
N ALA A 30 -32.79 -34.68 -0.11
CA ALA A 30 -33.37 -36.03 -0.12
C ALA A 30 -34.18 -36.30 -1.42
N GLU A 31 -34.73 -35.24 -2.04
CA GLU A 31 -35.49 -35.34 -3.30
C GLU A 31 -34.78 -34.73 -4.52
N ARG A 32 -33.78 -33.88 -4.28
CA ARG A 32 -33.01 -33.16 -5.30
C ARG A 32 -31.60 -33.72 -5.40
N ALA A 33 -30.99 -33.59 -6.57
CA ALA A 33 -29.56 -33.86 -6.71
C ALA A 33 -28.76 -32.81 -5.93
N LEU A 34 -27.56 -33.16 -5.44
CA LEU A 34 -26.70 -32.23 -4.70
C LEU A 34 -26.32 -31.00 -5.55
N ASP A 35 -26.18 -31.21 -6.86
CA ASP A 35 -25.90 -30.19 -7.87
C ASP A 35 -27.17 -29.54 -8.43
N ALA A 36 -28.31 -29.64 -7.73
CA ALA A 36 -29.54 -29.01 -8.15
C ALA A 36 -29.37 -27.48 -8.28
N ARG A 37 -29.97 -26.91 -9.33
CA ARG A 37 -29.68 -25.54 -9.78
C ARG A 37 -30.84 -24.57 -9.62
N ASN A 38 -30.54 -23.30 -9.35
CA ASN A 38 -31.50 -22.21 -9.44
C ASN A 38 -31.77 -21.83 -10.92
N ARG A 39 -32.37 -20.66 -11.17
CA ARG A 39 -32.68 -20.20 -12.54
C ARG A 39 -31.48 -19.62 -13.32
N HIS A 40 -30.35 -19.39 -12.64
CA HIS A 40 -29.08 -18.88 -13.16
C HIS A 40 -28.05 -20.01 -13.34
N GLY A 41 -28.48 -21.26 -13.16
CA GLY A 41 -27.59 -22.41 -13.17
C GLY A 41 -26.78 -22.60 -11.90
N ASP A 42 -26.91 -21.73 -10.88
CA ASP A 42 -26.14 -21.84 -9.64
C ASP A 42 -26.56 -23.05 -8.82
N THR A 43 -25.58 -23.80 -8.33
CA THR A 43 -25.79 -24.73 -7.21
C THR A 43 -25.76 -23.97 -5.88
N ALA A 44 -26.19 -24.63 -4.80
CA ALA A 44 -26.12 -24.06 -3.46
C ALA A 44 -24.69 -23.67 -3.01
N LEU A 45 -23.64 -24.16 -3.66
CA LEU A 45 -22.26 -23.73 -3.39
C LEU A 45 -21.96 -22.31 -3.90
N HIS A 46 -22.55 -21.90 -5.03
CA HIS A 46 -22.34 -20.58 -5.62
C HIS A 46 -23.07 -19.48 -4.82
N MET A 47 -24.24 -19.81 -4.30
CA MET A 47 -25.18 -18.86 -3.70
C MET A 47 -24.63 -18.19 -2.42
N PRO A 48 -24.41 -16.86 -2.37
CA PRO A 48 -23.89 -16.16 -1.21
C PRO A 48 -24.71 -16.33 0.08
N GLU A 49 -26.03 -16.44 -0.06
CA GLU A 49 -27.01 -16.56 1.03
C GLU A 49 -26.97 -17.91 1.74
N VAL A 50 -26.41 -18.95 1.12
CA VAL A 50 -26.30 -20.27 1.73
C VAL A 50 -25.17 -20.26 2.76
N PRO A 51 -25.43 -20.56 4.05
CA PRO A 51 -24.42 -20.58 5.09
C PRO A 51 -23.26 -21.54 4.77
N GLU A 52 -22.05 -21.17 5.18
CA GLU A 52 -20.83 -21.99 4.97
C GLU A 52 -21.00 -23.41 5.50
N GLU A 53 -21.63 -23.59 6.66
CA GLU A 53 -21.91 -24.91 7.25
C GLU A 53 -22.70 -25.82 6.29
N TYR A 54 -23.67 -25.25 5.56
CA TYR A 54 -24.55 -25.99 4.68
C TYR A 54 -23.79 -26.38 3.39
N LYS A 55 -22.95 -25.46 2.89
CA LYS A 55 -22.02 -25.73 1.77
C LYS A 55 -21.04 -26.84 2.12
N ILE A 56 -20.41 -26.79 3.30
CA ILE A 56 -19.50 -27.82 3.80
C ILE A 56 -20.21 -29.18 3.90
N TRP A 57 -21.47 -29.22 4.33
CA TRP A 57 -22.24 -30.45 4.36
C TRP A 57 -22.45 -31.04 2.96
N LEU A 58 -22.81 -30.22 1.97
CA LEU A 58 -22.96 -30.66 0.58
C LEU A 58 -21.65 -31.24 0.03
N LEU A 59 -20.52 -30.59 0.27
CA LEU A 59 -19.20 -31.08 -0.11
C LEU A 59 -18.89 -32.44 0.55
N LYS A 60 -19.21 -32.61 1.83
CA LYS A 60 -19.09 -33.89 2.54
C LYS A 60 -20.03 -34.98 2.02
N GLN A 61 -21.14 -34.62 1.38
CA GLN A 61 -22.02 -35.57 0.68
C GLN A 61 -21.48 -35.96 -0.71
N GLY A 62 -20.37 -35.36 -1.15
CA GLY A 62 -19.75 -35.64 -2.44
C GLY A 62 -20.23 -34.74 -3.58
N LEU A 63 -20.80 -33.57 -3.28
CA LEU A 63 -20.97 -32.54 -4.31
C LEU A 63 -19.58 -32.12 -4.79
N ASP A 64 -19.39 -32.17 -6.11
CA ASP A 64 -18.16 -31.68 -6.74
C ASP A 64 -17.97 -30.19 -6.42
N VAL A 65 -16.78 -29.84 -5.94
CA VAL A 65 -16.43 -28.47 -5.52
C VAL A 65 -16.32 -27.53 -6.71
N ASP A 66 -16.01 -28.05 -7.90
CA ASP A 66 -15.80 -27.27 -9.13
C ASP A 66 -17.01 -27.29 -10.08
N VAL A 67 -18.21 -27.57 -9.55
CA VAL A 67 -19.46 -27.46 -10.33
C VAL A 67 -19.57 -26.09 -10.98
N ARG A 68 -19.77 -26.05 -12.30
CA ARG A 68 -19.88 -24.77 -13.03
C ARG A 68 -21.31 -24.31 -13.18
N ASN A 69 -21.62 -23.02 -13.00
CA ASN A 69 -22.93 -22.42 -13.32
C ASN A 69 -23.10 -22.15 -14.84
N GLU A 70 -24.13 -21.40 -15.25
CA GLU A 70 -24.37 -21.09 -16.67
C GLU A 70 -23.28 -20.19 -17.29
N GLU A 71 -22.64 -19.33 -16.49
CA GLU A 71 -21.52 -18.48 -16.90
C GLU A 71 -20.16 -19.22 -16.86
N GLY A 72 -20.18 -20.49 -16.46
CA GLY A 72 -18.97 -21.31 -16.35
C GLY A 72 -18.18 -21.04 -15.07
N ASP A 73 -18.68 -20.19 -14.17
CA ASP A 73 -18.09 -19.91 -12.87
C ASP A 73 -18.17 -21.16 -11.99
N THR A 74 -17.09 -21.43 -11.26
CA THR A 74 -17.11 -22.36 -10.12
C THR A 74 -17.56 -21.61 -8.85
N PRO A 75 -17.91 -22.30 -7.76
CA PRO A 75 -18.20 -21.63 -6.49
C PRO A 75 -17.05 -20.74 -6.02
N LEU A 76 -15.80 -21.13 -6.34
CA LEU A 76 -14.63 -20.36 -5.98
C LEU A 76 -14.53 -19.04 -6.77
N HIS A 77 -15.01 -18.97 -8.02
CA HIS A 77 -15.11 -17.70 -8.75
C HIS A 77 -16.05 -16.72 -8.03
N VAL A 78 -17.26 -17.16 -7.71
CA VAL A 78 -18.27 -16.32 -7.02
C VAL A 78 -17.75 -15.86 -5.65
N HIS A 79 -17.15 -16.77 -4.88
CA HIS A 79 -16.58 -16.45 -3.58
C HIS A 79 -15.34 -15.53 -3.67
N ALA A 80 -14.59 -15.58 -4.78
CA ALA A 80 -13.43 -14.70 -5.00
C ALA A 80 -13.85 -13.25 -5.29
N GLN A 81 -14.96 -13.05 -6.01
CA GLN A 81 -15.47 -11.74 -6.44
C GLN A 81 -16.21 -10.95 -5.35
N GLU A 82 -16.68 -11.62 -4.30
CA GLU A 82 -17.49 -10.98 -3.25
C GLU A 82 -16.68 -10.73 -1.98
N LYS A 83 -16.56 -9.48 -1.50
CA LYS A 83 -15.71 -9.11 -0.35
C LYS A 83 -15.84 -10.03 0.86
N ASP A 84 -17.09 -10.34 1.24
CA ASP A 84 -17.43 -10.96 2.53
C ASP A 84 -17.53 -12.49 2.47
N LEU A 85 -17.43 -13.11 1.29
CA LEU A 85 -17.49 -14.57 1.16
C LEU A 85 -16.15 -15.23 1.50
N ASN A 86 -16.17 -16.32 2.26
CA ASN A 86 -14.97 -17.06 2.59
C ASN A 86 -14.54 -17.97 1.43
N THR A 87 -13.26 -17.97 1.07
CA THR A 87 -12.71 -18.86 0.02
C THR A 87 -12.01 -20.09 0.60
N ASP A 88 -11.68 -20.08 1.90
CA ASP A 88 -10.78 -21.06 2.51
C ASP A 88 -11.35 -22.47 2.46
N PHE A 89 -12.63 -22.65 2.82
CA PHE A 89 -13.22 -23.97 2.82
C PHE A 89 -13.28 -24.58 1.40
N LEU A 90 -13.51 -23.80 0.35
CA LEU A 90 -13.49 -24.32 -1.02
C LEU A 90 -12.09 -24.80 -1.41
N ILE A 91 -11.06 -24.02 -1.06
CA ILE A 91 -9.66 -24.38 -1.28
C ILE A 91 -9.30 -25.65 -0.48
N ASP A 92 -9.72 -25.74 0.79
CA ASP A 92 -9.48 -26.92 1.65
C ASP A 92 -10.15 -28.20 1.12
N PHE A 93 -11.30 -28.05 0.44
CA PHE A 93 -11.98 -29.14 -0.26
C PHE A 93 -11.42 -29.43 -1.66
N GLY A 94 -10.35 -28.74 -2.07
CA GLY A 94 -9.61 -29.01 -3.29
C GLY A 94 -10.15 -28.32 -4.55
N ALA A 95 -10.83 -27.18 -4.40
CA ALA A 95 -11.26 -26.36 -5.54
C ALA A 95 -10.09 -25.99 -6.45
N ASP A 96 -10.30 -26.03 -7.76
CA ASP A 96 -9.32 -25.62 -8.76
C ASP A 96 -9.15 -24.09 -8.76
N VAL A 97 -8.07 -23.63 -8.12
CA VAL A 97 -7.71 -22.20 -8.05
C VAL A 97 -7.28 -21.62 -9.40
N CYS A 98 -7.03 -22.47 -10.40
CA CYS A 98 -6.64 -22.10 -11.76
C CYS A 98 -7.82 -22.17 -12.75
N ALA A 99 -9.03 -22.48 -12.26
CA ALA A 99 -10.20 -22.55 -13.12
C ALA A 99 -10.47 -21.20 -13.81
N VAL A 100 -10.99 -21.29 -15.05
CA VAL A 100 -11.44 -20.16 -15.85
C VAL A 100 -12.90 -20.32 -16.25
N ASN A 101 -13.68 -19.25 -16.19
CA ASN A 101 -15.09 -19.22 -16.60
C ASN A 101 -15.25 -19.05 -18.13
N ASN A 102 -16.48 -18.85 -18.62
CA ASN A 102 -16.75 -18.74 -20.06
C ASN A 102 -16.16 -17.48 -20.70
N GLU A 103 -15.93 -16.42 -19.91
CA GLU A 103 -15.26 -15.18 -20.35
C GLU A 103 -13.73 -15.28 -20.27
N GLY A 104 -13.20 -16.39 -19.78
CA GLY A 104 -11.76 -16.58 -19.58
C GLY A 104 -11.23 -15.86 -18.34
N GLU A 105 -12.11 -15.39 -17.45
CA GLU A 105 -11.70 -14.87 -16.15
C GLU A 105 -11.21 -16.03 -15.28
N SER A 106 -10.00 -15.92 -14.73
CA SER A 106 -9.53 -16.85 -13.71
C SER A 106 -10.16 -16.52 -12.36
N VAL A 107 -10.15 -17.49 -11.43
CA VAL A 107 -10.52 -17.23 -10.03
C VAL A 107 -9.72 -16.04 -9.45
N ALA A 108 -8.42 -15.96 -9.75
CA ALA A 108 -7.56 -14.86 -9.29
C ALA A 108 -7.95 -13.50 -9.90
N TYR A 109 -8.43 -13.47 -11.15
CA TYR A 109 -8.97 -12.26 -11.79
C TYR A 109 -10.14 -11.69 -10.97
N GLY A 110 -11.07 -12.53 -10.53
CA GLY A 110 -12.18 -12.11 -9.67
C GLY A 110 -11.75 -11.57 -8.29
N ALA A 111 -10.59 -11.99 -7.79
CA ALA A 111 -10.09 -11.62 -6.46
C ALA A 111 -9.23 -10.36 -6.42
N VAL A 112 -8.92 -9.72 -7.56
CA VAL A 112 -7.87 -8.68 -7.60
C VAL A 112 -8.16 -7.47 -6.72
N LEU A 113 -9.44 -7.15 -6.47
CA LEU A 113 -9.85 -6.07 -5.57
C LEU A 113 -9.76 -6.45 -4.08
N PHE A 114 -9.41 -7.69 -3.76
CA PHE A 114 -9.33 -8.22 -2.39
C PHE A 114 -7.95 -8.82 -2.12
N PRO A 115 -6.93 -8.01 -1.75
CA PRO A 115 -5.53 -8.43 -1.64
C PRO A 115 -5.32 -9.68 -0.76
N LYS A 116 -6.10 -9.83 0.31
CA LYS A 116 -6.02 -11.01 1.20
C LYS A 116 -6.46 -12.29 0.50
N LYS A 117 -7.52 -12.24 -0.31
CA LYS A 117 -8.02 -13.39 -1.07
C LYS A 117 -7.10 -13.70 -2.24
N LEU A 118 -6.71 -12.67 -2.99
CA LEU A 118 -5.74 -12.79 -4.08
C LEU A 118 -4.47 -13.48 -3.59
N LYS A 119 -3.94 -13.04 -2.43
CA LYS A 119 -2.77 -13.68 -1.83
C LYS A 119 -2.97 -15.17 -1.54
N LYS A 120 -4.11 -15.57 -0.96
CA LYS A 120 -4.38 -17.00 -0.69
C LYS A 120 -4.44 -17.82 -1.97
N LEU A 121 -5.06 -17.29 -3.03
CA LEU A 121 -5.13 -17.94 -4.33
C LEU A 121 -3.74 -18.08 -4.97
N ILE A 122 -2.91 -17.04 -4.91
CA ILE A 122 -1.50 -17.08 -5.37
C ILE A 122 -0.70 -18.11 -4.56
N ASP A 123 -0.84 -18.11 -3.23
CA ASP A 123 -0.16 -19.07 -2.36
C ASP A 123 -0.61 -20.52 -2.64
N ALA A 124 -1.83 -20.70 -3.16
CA ALA A 124 -2.37 -21.98 -3.63
C ALA A 124 -2.00 -22.32 -5.10
N GLY A 125 -1.31 -21.42 -5.81
CA GLY A 125 -0.77 -21.67 -7.15
C GLY A 125 -1.50 -20.96 -8.30
N ALA A 126 -2.47 -20.08 -8.03
CA ALA A 126 -3.15 -19.32 -9.08
C ALA A 126 -2.23 -18.27 -9.72
N ASP A 127 -2.31 -18.13 -11.04
CA ASP A 127 -1.68 -17.02 -11.76
C ASP A 127 -2.58 -15.76 -11.69
N PRO A 128 -2.13 -14.68 -11.02
CA PRO A 128 -2.93 -13.49 -10.87
C PRO A 128 -2.89 -12.57 -12.11
N SER A 129 -2.04 -12.86 -13.10
CA SER A 129 -1.78 -11.99 -14.25
C SER A 129 -2.58 -12.39 -15.50
N SER A 130 -3.34 -13.49 -15.46
CA SER A 130 -4.10 -14.02 -16.60
C SER A 130 -5.13 -13.03 -17.14
N ARG A 131 -5.09 -12.78 -18.45
CA ARG A 131 -6.07 -11.95 -19.16
C ARG A 131 -7.32 -12.76 -19.53
N THR A 132 -8.46 -12.09 -19.62
CA THR A 132 -9.72 -12.68 -20.12
C THR A 132 -9.63 -13.01 -21.61
N ASN A 133 -10.66 -13.68 -22.15
CA ASN A 133 -10.76 -13.99 -23.58
C ASN A 133 -10.74 -12.74 -24.47
N ASP A 134 -11.31 -11.63 -23.98
CA ASP A 134 -11.29 -10.32 -24.66
C ASP A 134 -10.00 -9.52 -24.40
N GLY A 135 -9.05 -10.10 -23.68
CA GLY A 135 -7.76 -9.49 -23.38
C GLY A 135 -7.78 -8.49 -22.22
N HIS A 136 -8.85 -8.42 -21.41
CA HIS A 136 -8.89 -7.54 -20.24
C HIS A 136 -7.80 -7.91 -19.23
N SER A 137 -7.06 -6.90 -18.78
CA SER A 137 -5.96 -7.06 -17.83
C SER A 137 -6.45 -6.96 -16.38
N PRO A 138 -6.13 -7.94 -15.50
CA PRO A 138 -6.43 -7.83 -14.08
C PRO A 138 -5.79 -6.57 -13.44
N MET A 139 -4.61 -6.17 -13.91
CA MET A 139 -3.95 -4.95 -13.46
C MET A 139 -4.75 -3.70 -13.83
N MET A 140 -5.32 -3.65 -15.04
CA MET A 140 -6.15 -2.51 -15.44
C MET A 140 -7.46 -2.44 -14.67
N GLN A 141 -8.06 -3.58 -14.33
CA GLN A 141 -9.22 -3.60 -13.44
C GLN A 141 -8.90 -2.95 -12.09
N VAL A 142 -7.77 -3.32 -11.48
CA VAL A 142 -7.31 -2.76 -10.20
C VAL A 142 -7.04 -1.25 -10.29
N ILE A 143 -6.35 -0.81 -11.33
CA ILE A 143 -6.03 0.61 -11.55
C ILE A 143 -7.32 1.43 -11.75
N ARG A 144 -8.28 0.95 -12.55
CA ARG A 144 -9.56 1.63 -12.80
C ARG A 144 -10.40 1.75 -11.53
N SER A 145 -10.32 0.75 -10.65
CA SER A 145 -11.01 0.73 -9.34
C SER A 145 -10.25 1.48 -8.24
N ALA A 146 -9.11 2.11 -8.52
CA ALA A 146 -8.35 2.87 -7.53
C ALA A 146 -9.24 3.92 -6.84
N ASP A 147 -9.04 4.09 -5.53
CA ASP A 147 -9.83 4.99 -4.68
C ASP A 147 -8.96 5.56 -3.57
N VAL A 148 -9.25 6.80 -3.15
CA VAL A 148 -8.44 7.53 -2.17
C VAL A 148 -8.43 6.86 -0.81
N GLY A 149 -9.50 6.16 -0.41
CA GLY A 149 -9.58 5.48 0.89
C GLY A 149 -8.90 4.11 0.91
N HIS A 150 -8.37 3.65 -0.24
CA HIS A 150 -7.86 2.29 -0.39
C HIS A 150 -6.51 2.22 -1.12
N ILE A 151 -5.70 3.30 -1.04
CA ILE A 151 -4.40 3.41 -1.72
C ILE A 151 -3.46 2.27 -1.29
N SER A 152 -3.43 1.94 0.00
CA SER A 152 -2.56 0.88 0.50
C SER A 152 -2.98 -0.50 -0.02
N GLN A 153 -4.28 -0.76 -0.17
CA GLN A 153 -4.81 -2.00 -0.77
C GLN A 153 -4.46 -2.06 -2.26
N LEU A 154 -4.62 -0.95 -2.98
CA LEU A 154 -4.21 -0.82 -4.38
C LEU A 154 -2.73 -1.20 -4.55
N ALA A 155 -1.84 -0.56 -3.80
CA ALA A 155 -0.40 -0.82 -3.89
C ALA A 155 -0.07 -2.28 -3.54
N LYS A 156 -0.73 -2.86 -2.52
CA LYS A 156 -0.57 -4.29 -2.16
C LYS A 156 -0.95 -5.22 -3.32
N THR A 157 -2.08 -4.99 -3.97
CA THR A 157 -2.48 -5.79 -5.15
C THR A 157 -1.52 -5.58 -6.32
N VAL A 158 -1.16 -4.34 -6.66
CA VAL A 158 -0.24 -4.06 -7.78
C VAL A 158 1.10 -4.77 -7.60
N LYS A 159 1.61 -4.88 -6.36
CA LYS A 159 2.82 -5.65 -6.02
C LYS A 159 2.65 -7.15 -6.30
N MET A 160 1.45 -7.72 -6.15
CA MET A 160 1.16 -9.15 -6.39
C MET A 160 0.98 -9.48 -7.87
N LEU A 161 0.43 -8.57 -8.67
CA LEU A 161 0.07 -8.86 -10.05
C LEU A 161 1.25 -9.02 -11.01
N ASN A 162 2.48 -8.65 -10.60
CA ASN A 162 3.78 -8.84 -11.28
C ASN A 162 3.84 -8.67 -12.82
N SER A 163 2.85 -8.05 -13.44
CA SER A 163 2.75 -7.96 -14.90
C SER A 163 3.62 -6.82 -15.42
N SER A 164 4.41 -7.14 -16.45
CA SER A 164 5.14 -6.19 -17.28
C SER A 164 4.44 -5.88 -18.60
N ASP A 165 3.37 -6.62 -18.92
CA ASP A 165 2.81 -6.70 -20.26
C ASP A 165 1.68 -5.67 -20.42
N PHE A 166 2.06 -4.40 -20.33
CA PHE A 166 1.17 -3.29 -20.64
C PHE A 166 1.29 -2.90 -22.11
N THR A 167 0.15 -2.63 -22.75
CA THR A 167 0.15 -1.89 -24.01
C THR A 167 0.50 -0.41 -23.76
N GLU A 168 0.94 0.31 -24.79
CA GLU A 168 1.17 1.76 -24.66
C GLU A 168 -0.08 2.53 -24.18
N GLU A 169 -1.26 2.07 -24.56
CA GLU A 169 -2.53 2.64 -24.12
C GLU A 169 -2.77 2.39 -22.63
N GLU A 170 -2.55 1.15 -22.16
CA GLU A 170 -2.68 0.78 -20.75
C GLU A 170 -1.66 1.54 -19.88
N ILE A 171 -0.44 1.79 -20.37
CA ILE A 171 0.56 2.64 -19.68
C ILE A 171 0.02 4.06 -19.53
N ARG A 172 -0.46 4.68 -20.61
CA ARG A 172 -1.01 6.04 -20.57
C ARG A 172 -2.19 6.14 -19.62
N GLU A 173 -3.15 5.24 -19.74
CA GLU A 173 -4.34 5.20 -18.87
C GLU A 173 -3.93 5.03 -17.40
N THR A 174 -2.97 4.14 -17.12
CA THR A 174 -2.46 3.93 -15.76
C THR A 174 -1.83 5.19 -15.20
N GLN A 175 -0.95 5.84 -15.96
CA GLN A 175 -0.29 7.07 -15.54
C GLN A 175 -1.31 8.17 -15.24
N GLU A 176 -2.27 8.40 -16.14
CA GLU A 176 -3.33 9.39 -15.92
C GLU A 176 -4.16 9.09 -14.68
N ARG A 177 -4.53 7.81 -14.45
CA ARG A 177 -5.36 7.44 -13.31
C ARG A 177 -4.63 7.63 -11.98
N ILE A 178 -3.34 7.25 -11.91
CA ILE A 178 -2.52 7.39 -10.70
C ILE A 178 -2.17 8.85 -10.41
N ILE A 179 -1.95 9.69 -11.43
CA ILE A 179 -1.81 11.15 -11.27
C ILE A 179 -3.06 11.71 -10.59
N ARG A 180 -4.25 11.45 -11.17
CA ARG A 180 -5.53 11.91 -10.60
C ARG A 180 -5.77 11.38 -9.19
N LEU A 181 -5.38 10.13 -8.91
CA LEU A 181 -5.52 9.53 -7.58
C LEU A 181 -4.72 10.33 -6.54
N GLY A 182 -3.49 10.72 -6.86
CA GLY A 182 -2.69 11.53 -5.96
C GLY A 182 -3.23 12.94 -5.75
N GLU A 183 -3.75 13.59 -6.80
CA GLU A 183 -4.42 14.90 -6.65
C GLU A 183 -5.61 14.78 -5.70
N GLN A 184 -6.45 13.76 -5.90
CA GLN A 184 -7.61 13.47 -5.03
C GLN A 184 -7.20 13.14 -3.59
N PHE A 185 -6.08 12.43 -3.40
CA PHE A 185 -5.55 12.12 -2.08
C PHE A 185 -5.11 13.37 -1.32
N GLU A 186 -4.42 14.29 -2.00
CA GLU A 186 -3.97 15.53 -1.38
C GLU A 186 -5.13 16.49 -1.08
N ASP A 187 -6.13 16.57 -1.96
CA ASP A 187 -7.35 17.37 -1.74
C ASP A 187 -8.15 16.89 -0.52
N ALA A 188 -8.16 15.57 -0.28
CA ALA A 188 -8.90 14.94 0.82
C ALA A 188 -8.02 14.61 2.03
N ARG A 189 -6.76 15.05 2.06
CA ARG A 189 -5.76 14.61 3.07
C ARG A 189 -6.21 14.90 4.50
N GLU A 190 -6.87 16.03 4.72
CA GLU A 190 -7.37 16.45 6.03
C GLU A 190 -8.59 15.64 6.51
N ASP A 191 -9.23 14.87 5.62
CA ASP A 191 -10.39 14.04 5.95
C ASP A 191 -10.01 12.68 6.56
N TYR A 192 -8.72 12.31 6.53
CA TYR A 192 -8.21 11.02 7.02
C TYR A 192 -7.33 11.18 8.26
N ASP A 193 -7.19 10.10 9.04
CA ASP A 193 -6.26 10.06 10.17
C ASP A 193 -4.79 10.02 9.71
N GLN A 194 -3.90 10.48 10.59
CA GLN A 194 -2.47 10.64 10.27
C GLN A 194 -1.80 9.30 9.93
N ASP A 195 -2.17 8.21 10.60
CA ASP A 195 -1.57 6.89 10.36
C ASP A 195 -1.88 6.41 8.93
N TYR A 196 -3.13 6.61 8.49
CA TYR A 196 -3.51 6.35 7.10
C TYR A 196 -2.76 7.25 6.12
N VAL A 197 -2.71 8.56 6.39
CA VAL A 197 -2.04 9.53 5.51
C VAL A 197 -0.56 9.17 5.30
N ASP A 198 0.12 8.76 6.36
CA ASP A 198 1.53 8.38 6.29
C ASP A 198 1.74 7.09 5.47
N GLU A 199 0.92 6.05 5.66
CA GLU A 199 0.99 4.82 4.85
C GLU A 199 0.67 5.13 3.37
N ALA A 200 -0.42 5.85 3.11
CA ALA A 200 -0.89 6.17 1.77
C ALA A 200 0.11 7.05 1.01
N ALA A 201 0.77 8.01 1.67
CA ALA A 201 1.80 8.83 1.05
C ALA A 201 3.00 7.99 0.57
N VAL A 202 3.44 7.02 1.37
CA VAL A 202 4.52 6.09 0.96
C VAL A 202 4.09 5.25 -0.24
N ASP A 203 2.88 4.69 -0.21
CA ASP A 203 2.38 3.86 -1.30
C ASP A 203 2.09 4.67 -2.57
N MET A 204 1.67 5.93 -2.48
CA MET A 204 1.54 6.83 -3.63
C MET A 204 2.89 7.11 -4.30
N VAL A 205 3.94 7.41 -3.53
CA VAL A 205 5.29 7.58 -4.07
C VAL A 205 5.75 6.30 -4.79
N TRP A 206 5.51 5.15 -4.18
CA TRP A 206 5.82 3.86 -4.79
C TRP A 206 5.05 3.63 -6.11
N LEU A 207 3.75 3.97 -6.16
CA LEU A 207 2.94 3.87 -7.39
C LEU A 207 3.47 4.79 -8.49
N TYR A 208 3.84 6.03 -8.15
CA TYR A 208 4.46 6.95 -9.11
C TYR A 208 5.75 6.39 -9.72
N ASP A 209 6.63 5.86 -8.89
CA ASP A 209 7.89 5.26 -9.34
C ASP A 209 7.62 3.99 -10.17
N ARG A 210 6.69 3.13 -9.73
CA ARG A 210 6.36 1.87 -10.40
C ARG A 210 5.88 2.07 -11.83
N PHE A 211 5.13 3.14 -12.09
CA PHE A 211 4.56 3.47 -13.38
C PHE A 211 5.32 4.58 -14.13
N GLY A 212 6.50 4.96 -13.64
CA GLY A 212 7.39 5.91 -14.31
C GLY A 212 6.78 7.30 -14.48
N ILE A 213 5.96 7.73 -13.51
CA ILE A 213 5.31 9.05 -13.55
C ILE A 213 6.36 10.12 -13.22
N PRO A 214 6.61 11.09 -14.13
CA PRO A 214 7.58 12.17 -13.91
C PRO A 214 7.27 12.99 -12.66
N GLU A 215 8.29 13.48 -11.97
CA GLU A 215 8.17 14.22 -10.70
C GLU A 215 7.30 15.48 -10.85
N GLU A 216 7.35 16.14 -12.01
CA GLU A 216 6.56 17.32 -12.34
C GLU A 216 5.05 17.06 -12.49
N LEU A 217 4.63 15.79 -12.63
CA LEU A 217 3.22 15.39 -12.74
C LEU A 217 2.66 14.80 -11.45
N ARG A 218 3.47 14.64 -10.40
CA ARG A 218 3.02 14.06 -9.12
C ARG A 218 2.34 15.13 -8.27
N ALA A 219 1.26 14.77 -7.62
CA ALA A 219 0.53 15.67 -6.73
C ALA A 219 1.39 16.07 -5.53
N ASN A 220 1.32 17.34 -5.14
CA ASN A 220 2.10 17.93 -4.06
C ASN A 220 3.59 17.59 -4.09
N THR A 221 4.22 17.42 -5.27
CA THR A 221 5.70 17.43 -5.37
C THR A 221 6.19 18.70 -4.68
N PRO A 222 6.77 18.61 -3.48
CA PRO A 222 7.33 19.81 -2.89
C PRO A 222 8.46 20.19 -3.81
N VAL A 223 8.48 21.42 -4.31
CA VAL A 223 9.52 21.87 -5.23
C VAL A 223 10.86 21.59 -4.56
N ARG A 224 11.53 20.50 -4.93
CA ARG A 224 12.78 20.11 -4.28
C ARG A 224 13.87 20.94 -4.89
N HIS A 225 14.81 21.34 -4.05
CA HIS A 225 16.00 22.00 -4.51
C HIS A 225 16.80 21.05 -5.42
N ASP A 226 17.24 21.57 -6.55
CA ASP A 226 17.98 20.84 -7.59
C ASP A 226 19.39 20.40 -7.15
N GLY A 227 19.84 20.84 -5.97
CA GLY A 227 21.18 20.60 -5.46
C GLY A 227 22.26 21.42 -6.16
N ILE A 228 21.91 22.37 -7.03
CA ILE A 228 22.83 23.17 -7.85
C ILE A 228 22.57 24.67 -7.72
N SER A 229 21.31 25.08 -7.81
CA SER A 229 20.86 26.46 -7.71
C SER A 229 21.14 27.06 -6.34
N LYS A 230 21.20 28.38 -6.26
CA LYS A 230 21.38 29.06 -4.97
C LYS A 230 20.16 28.84 -4.06
N ILE A 231 20.39 28.31 -2.86
CA ILE A 231 19.39 28.05 -1.83
C ILE A 231 18.90 29.38 -1.24
N LYS A 232 17.58 29.51 -1.08
CA LYS A 232 16.92 30.61 -0.38
C LYS A 232 15.86 30.02 0.54
N LEU A 233 16.03 30.19 1.84
CA LEU A 233 15.06 29.74 2.83
C LEU A 233 14.14 30.93 3.20
N PRO A 234 12.85 30.90 2.88
CA PRO A 234 11.91 31.93 3.28
C PRO A 234 11.66 31.90 4.80
N GLY A 235 11.19 33.02 5.35
CA GLY A 235 10.88 33.16 6.78
C GLY A 235 11.72 34.21 7.50
N LYS A 236 11.16 34.74 8.58
CA LYS A 236 11.79 35.73 9.49
C LYS A 236 12.45 35.08 10.69
N THR A 237 12.01 33.89 11.07
CA THR A 237 12.55 33.11 12.20
C THR A 237 13.34 31.91 11.69
N TRP A 238 14.22 31.36 12.53
CA TRP A 238 14.96 30.16 12.16
C TRP A 238 14.02 28.94 12.05
N GLN A 239 12.91 28.92 12.80
CA GLN A 239 11.90 27.87 12.75
C GLN A 239 11.20 27.85 11.40
N GLU A 240 10.71 29.01 10.94
CA GLU A 240 10.09 29.15 9.61
C GLU A 240 11.08 28.72 8.51
N GLN A 241 12.34 29.13 8.62
CA GLN A 241 13.39 28.77 7.67
C GLN A 241 13.78 27.29 7.74
N PHE A 242 13.75 26.68 8.92
CA PHE A 242 14.04 25.26 9.11
C PHE A 242 12.95 24.40 8.49
N ILE A 243 11.67 24.73 8.74
CA ILE A 243 10.51 24.06 8.12
C ILE A 243 10.61 24.17 6.60
N ALA A 244 10.78 25.40 6.09
CA ALA A 244 10.93 25.61 4.66
C ALA A 244 12.16 24.88 4.08
N GLY A 245 13.26 24.82 4.84
CA GLY A 245 14.45 24.06 4.45
C GLY A 245 14.23 22.56 4.45
N TYR A 246 13.43 22.04 5.38
CA TYR A 246 13.08 20.63 5.44
C TYR A 246 12.23 20.26 4.22
N ASP A 247 11.19 21.05 3.95
CA ASP A 247 10.33 20.86 2.78
C ASP A 247 11.07 21.05 1.45
N PHE A 248 12.05 21.95 1.40
CA PHE A 248 12.72 22.29 0.15
C PHE A 248 13.96 21.43 -0.13
N LEU A 249 14.72 21.03 0.90
CA LEU A 249 16.05 20.42 0.74
C LEU A 249 16.11 18.94 1.11
N VAL A 250 15.13 18.42 1.85
CA VAL A 250 15.17 17.05 2.39
C VAL A 250 14.31 16.11 1.54
N PRO A 251 14.87 15.02 1.00
CA PRO A 251 14.07 14.01 0.29
C PRO A 251 13.26 13.16 1.26
N ALA A 252 12.17 12.56 0.78
CA ALA A 252 11.33 11.67 1.59
C ALA A 252 12.12 10.42 2.07
N VAL A 253 13.00 9.89 1.22
CA VAL A 253 13.82 8.71 1.53
C VAL A 253 15.29 8.99 1.20
N GLY A 254 16.17 8.46 2.05
CA GLY A 254 17.62 8.52 1.82
C GLY A 254 18.26 9.83 2.26
N LYS A 255 19.40 10.12 1.64
CA LYS A 255 20.28 11.26 1.93
C LYS A 255 19.98 12.41 0.99
N ALA A 256 20.14 13.64 1.45
CA ALA A 256 19.93 14.82 0.63
C ALA A 256 21.01 14.97 -0.45
N LYS A 257 20.69 15.73 -1.51
CA LYS A 257 21.59 15.94 -2.66
C LYS A 257 22.80 16.84 -2.34
N SER A 258 22.72 17.64 -1.27
CA SER A 258 23.76 18.59 -0.87
C SER A 258 24.06 18.52 0.63
N LEU A 259 25.22 19.03 1.03
CA LEU A 259 25.59 19.19 2.44
C LEU A 259 24.53 20.01 3.21
N GLN A 260 23.94 21.02 2.56
CA GLN A 260 22.90 21.87 3.14
C GLN A 260 21.62 21.10 3.43
N GLY A 261 21.12 20.34 2.45
CA GLY A 261 19.94 19.50 2.69
C GLY A 261 20.23 18.44 3.75
N GLU A 262 21.44 17.89 3.77
CA GLU A 262 21.80 16.86 4.72
C GLU A 262 21.96 17.40 6.15
N ALA A 263 22.44 18.63 6.30
CA ALA A 263 22.47 19.31 7.59
C ALA A 263 21.06 19.46 8.18
N ILE A 264 20.09 19.89 7.37
CA ILE A 264 18.69 20.03 7.77
C ILE A 264 18.07 18.66 8.08
N ARG A 265 18.29 17.67 7.21
CA ARG A 265 17.79 16.29 7.39
C ARG A 265 18.27 15.68 8.70
N ILE A 266 19.57 15.75 8.98
CA ILE A 266 20.16 15.20 10.20
C ILE A 266 19.58 15.91 11.42
N ALA A 267 19.55 17.24 11.42
CA ALA A 267 19.04 18.02 12.54
C ALA A 267 17.57 17.68 12.83
N GLY A 268 16.73 17.57 11.79
CA GLY A 268 15.32 17.20 11.93
C GLY A 268 15.14 15.78 12.46
N ARG A 269 15.85 14.80 11.90
CA ARG A 269 15.76 13.41 12.37
C ARG A 269 16.17 13.25 13.83
N VAL A 270 17.26 13.89 14.26
CA VAL A 270 17.69 13.85 15.67
C VAL A 270 16.66 14.54 16.57
N SER A 271 16.10 15.66 16.13
CA SER A 271 15.09 16.42 16.88
C SER A 271 13.80 15.62 17.07
N ASN A 272 13.26 15.04 15.99
CA ASN A 272 12.03 14.25 16.03
C ASN A 272 12.22 12.97 16.85
N GLU A 273 13.37 12.30 16.74
CA GLU A 273 13.66 11.12 17.55
C GLU A 273 13.63 11.42 19.05
N PHE A 274 14.09 12.61 19.46
CA PHE A 274 14.05 13.02 20.86
C PHE A 274 12.64 13.42 21.31
N HIS A 275 11.99 14.34 20.57
CA HIS A 275 10.73 14.95 20.99
C HIS A 275 9.52 14.03 20.79
N ASP A 276 9.49 13.25 19.72
CA ASP A 276 8.32 12.43 19.36
C ASP A 276 8.45 10.99 19.83
N ASN A 277 9.68 10.46 19.88
CA ASN A 277 9.94 9.05 20.18
C ASN A 277 10.79 8.81 21.44
N GLY A 278 11.05 9.87 22.23
CA GLY A 278 11.78 9.77 23.50
C GLY A 278 13.19 9.17 23.42
N GLY A 279 13.76 9.07 22.20
CA GLY A 279 15.04 8.43 21.93
C GLY A 279 15.04 6.91 21.91
N GLU A 280 13.91 6.23 21.71
CA GLU A 280 13.88 4.76 21.66
C GLU A 280 14.79 4.16 20.56
N ASN A 281 14.95 4.82 19.42
CA ASN A 281 15.78 4.38 18.29
C ASN A 281 17.21 4.96 18.31
N TRP A 282 17.67 5.50 19.44
CA TRP A 282 18.96 6.19 19.59
C TRP A 282 20.18 5.25 19.51
N ASP A 283 20.43 4.75 18.30
CA ASP A 283 21.44 3.74 18.01
C ASP A 283 22.82 4.32 17.69
N LYS A 284 23.74 3.47 17.23
CA LYS A 284 25.09 3.89 16.81
C LYS A 284 25.04 4.84 15.60
N ASP A 285 24.03 4.72 14.76
CA ASP A 285 23.91 5.47 13.51
C ASP A 285 23.39 6.89 13.76
N TYR A 286 22.44 7.09 14.67
CA TYR A 286 22.07 8.44 15.15
C TYR A 286 23.27 9.21 15.73
N ARG A 287 24.14 8.52 16.48
CA ARG A 287 25.39 9.12 17.00
C ARG A 287 26.36 9.49 15.88
N LYS A 288 26.40 8.71 14.79
CA LYS A 288 27.21 9.01 13.59
C LYS A 288 26.62 10.18 12.80
N MET A 289 25.30 10.24 12.63
CA MET A 289 24.61 11.37 12.01
C MET A 289 24.88 12.67 12.78
N ALA A 290 24.69 12.67 14.10
CA ALA A 290 24.99 13.83 14.95
C ALA A 290 26.46 14.28 14.82
N LYS A 291 27.42 13.33 14.76
CA LYS A 291 28.83 13.66 14.49
C LYS A 291 29.02 14.25 13.08
N ALA A 292 28.33 13.72 12.08
CA ALA A 292 28.40 14.20 10.71
C ALA A 292 27.87 15.63 10.57
N LEU A 293 26.82 16.00 11.30
CA LEU A 293 26.33 17.39 11.33
C LEU A 293 27.44 18.38 11.71
N LEU A 294 28.25 18.05 12.73
CA LEU A 294 29.39 18.90 13.12
C LEU A 294 30.40 19.04 11.96
N ALA A 295 30.73 17.93 11.29
CA ALA A 295 31.63 17.93 10.15
C ALA A 295 31.08 18.74 8.97
N ILE A 296 29.78 18.63 8.69
CA ILE A 296 29.09 19.39 7.64
C ILE A 296 29.19 20.89 7.93
N THR A 297 28.83 21.32 9.14
CA THR A 297 28.83 22.75 9.52
C THR A 297 30.22 23.39 9.61
N SER A 298 31.28 22.58 9.55
CA SER A 298 32.67 23.06 9.45
C SER A 298 33.14 23.33 8.02
N GLN A 299 32.34 22.93 7.01
CA GLN A 299 32.63 23.19 5.60
C GLN A 299 32.17 24.59 5.18
N GLY A 300 32.67 25.06 4.03
CA GLY A 300 32.29 26.35 3.46
C GLY A 300 32.67 27.51 4.37
N THR A 301 31.71 28.37 4.67
CA THR A 301 31.79 29.42 5.70
C THR A 301 31.27 28.83 7.01
N PRO A 302 32.15 28.53 7.98
CA PRO A 302 31.73 27.91 9.24
C PRO A 302 30.88 28.85 10.09
N LEU A 303 30.18 28.29 11.07
CA LEU A 303 29.47 29.07 12.08
C LEU A 303 30.44 29.97 12.86
N LYS A 304 29.93 31.01 13.54
CA LYS A 304 30.77 31.83 14.42
C LYS A 304 31.28 30.98 15.59
N LYS A 305 32.50 31.22 16.07
CA LYS A 305 33.10 30.44 17.18
C LYS A 305 32.18 30.14 18.37
N PRO A 306 31.36 31.09 18.90
CA PRO A 306 30.42 30.77 19.97
C PRO A 306 29.35 29.76 19.56
N GLN A 307 28.84 29.86 18.33
CA GLN A 307 27.85 28.94 17.76
C GLN A 307 28.46 27.57 17.47
N GLU A 308 29.71 27.50 17.00
CA GLU A 308 30.42 26.22 16.82
C GLU A 308 30.61 25.49 18.15
N GLN A 309 30.98 26.21 19.21
CA GLN A 309 31.13 25.65 20.55
C GLN A 309 29.79 25.18 21.14
N GLU A 310 28.74 25.96 20.92
CA GLU A 310 27.36 25.61 21.28
C GLU A 310 26.92 24.33 20.57
N LEU A 311 27.06 24.26 19.23
CA LEU A 311 26.72 23.07 18.45
C LEU A 311 27.54 21.84 18.86
N ALA A 312 28.84 22.01 19.09
CA ALA A 312 29.72 20.92 19.52
C ALA A 312 29.33 20.38 20.91
N THR A 313 28.85 21.25 21.80
CA THR A 313 28.36 20.85 23.13
C THR A 313 27.06 20.07 23.01
N ALA A 314 26.08 20.59 22.25
CA ALA A 314 24.83 19.91 21.96
C ALA A 314 25.04 18.53 21.31
N ILE A 315 25.88 18.45 20.27
CA ILE A 315 26.20 17.18 19.59
C ILE A 315 26.90 16.20 20.54
N LYS A 316 27.71 16.69 21.48
CA LYS A 316 28.33 15.82 22.49
C LYS A 316 27.28 15.25 23.45
N ALA A 317 26.29 16.02 23.87
CA ALA A 317 25.19 15.55 24.71
C ALA A 317 24.30 14.54 23.96
N VAL A 318 23.92 14.88 22.72
CA VAL A 318 23.18 13.98 21.80
C VAL A 318 23.94 12.65 21.63
N ARG A 319 25.25 12.69 21.41
CA ARG A 319 26.02 11.45 21.24
C ARG A 319 26.12 10.60 22.50
N LYS A 320 25.98 11.19 23.69
CA LYS A 320 25.90 10.46 24.97
C LYS A 320 24.51 9.84 25.19
N GLY A 321 23.48 10.31 24.49
CA GLY A 321 22.10 9.81 24.59
C GLY A 321 21.33 10.37 25.78
N ASP A 322 21.74 11.52 26.30
CA ASP A 322 21.06 12.23 27.39
C ASP A 322 21.15 13.75 27.19
N PRO A 323 20.68 14.30 26.05
CA PRO A 323 20.63 15.74 25.85
C PRO A 323 19.41 16.37 26.54
N THR A 324 19.52 17.63 26.93
CA THR A 324 18.33 18.41 27.32
C THR A 324 17.54 18.85 26.07
N PRO A 325 16.24 19.20 26.22
CA PRO A 325 15.47 19.75 25.11
C PRO A 325 16.15 20.96 24.45
N GLU A 326 16.74 21.85 25.24
CA GLU A 326 17.45 23.03 24.74
C GLU A 326 18.70 22.65 23.94
N GLU A 327 19.42 21.59 24.33
CA GLU A 327 20.56 21.07 23.58
C GLU A 327 20.13 20.44 22.26
N VAL A 328 18.95 19.81 22.18
CA VAL A 328 18.40 19.26 20.93
C VAL A 328 17.98 20.39 19.99
N ASP A 329 17.30 21.43 20.49
CA ASP A 329 16.82 22.56 19.69
C ASP A 329 17.96 23.42 19.09
N VAL A 330 19.18 23.30 19.62
CA VAL A 330 20.39 23.91 19.02
C VAL A 330 20.66 23.37 17.62
N LEU A 331 20.41 22.08 17.37
CA LEU A 331 20.73 21.43 16.09
C LEU A 331 19.98 22.07 14.91
N PRO A 332 18.64 22.11 14.86
CA PRO A 332 17.92 22.70 13.73
C PRO A 332 18.20 24.19 13.59
N ARG A 333 18.31 24.93 14.70
CA ARG A 333 18.65 26.37 14.67
C ARG A 333 20.01 26.63 14.01
N LEU A 334 21.05 25.93 14.43
CA LEU A 334 22.40 26.17 13.92
C LEU A 334 22.66 25.53 12.56
N ALA A 335 21.98 24.42 12.23
CA ALA A 335 21.95 23.88 10.88
C ALA A 335 21.35 24.90 9.90
N THR A 336 20.19 25.47 10.21
CA THR A 336 19.57 26.54 9.40
C THR A 336 20.47 27.75 9.27
N ALA A 337 21.06 28.21 10.38
CA ALA A 337 21.98 29.35 10.35
C ALA A 337 23.20 29.11 9.45
N TRP A 338 23.73 27.88 9.42
CA TRP A 338 24.83 27.51 8.54
C TRP A 338 24.39 27.44 7.08
N VAL A 339 23.20 26.88 6.77
CA VAL A 339 22.66 26.83 5.40
C VAL A 339 22.43 28.22 4.83
N VAL A 340 21.86 29.14 5.61
CA VAL A 340 21.65 30.54 5.19
C VAL A 340 22.97 31.25 4.88
N GLN A 341 24.04 30.93 5.62
CA GLN A 341 25.39 31.46 5.37
C GLN A 341 26.09 30.81 4.16
N ASN A 342 25.67 29.59 3.78
CA ASN A 342 26.25 28.82 2.69
C ASN A 342 25.20 28.51 1.62
N PRO A 343 24.69 29.52 0.88
CA PRO A 343 23.56 29.35 -0.02
C PRO A 343 23.92 28.62 -1.32
N ASN A 344 25.20 28.42 -1.63
CA ASN A 344 25.62 27.66 -2.81
C ASN A 344 25.78 26.18 -2.42
N PRO A 345 24.98 25.26 -2.99
CA PRO A 345 25.02 23.85 -2.65
C PRO A 345 26.43 23.26 -2.76
N MET A 346 26.79 22.44 -1.78
CA MET A 346 28.04 21.68 -1.79
C MET A 346 27.74 20.19 -1.87
N PRO A 347 28.51 19.39 -2.63
CA PRO A 347 28.28 17.97 -2.77
C PRO A 347 28.47 17.24 -1.44
N LEU A 348 27.53 16.34 -1.10
CA LEU A 348 27.54 15.60 0.17
C LEU A 348 28.72 14.60 0.27
N GLY A 349 29.10 13.97 -0.84
CA GLY A 349 30.03 12.84 -0.83
C GLY A 349 29.39 11.58 -0.24
N GLU A 350 30.20 10.67 0.31
CA GLU A 350 29.74 9.43 0.97
C GLU A 350 29.82 9.56 2.50
N PRO A 351 28.68 9.69 3.20
CA PRO A 351 28.69 9.79 4.66
C PRO A 351 28.90 8.44 5.34
N ASP A 352 29.62 8.43 6.47
CA ASP A 352 29.86 7.26 7.33
C ASP A 352 28.68 6.94 8.27
N TYR A 353 27.46 6.92 7.72
CA TYR A 353 26.23 6.42 8.36
C TYR A 353 25.25 5.85 7.32
N GLN A 354 24.33 5.00 7.76
CA GLN A 354 23.46 4.19 6.90
C GLN A 354 22.02 4.75 6.79
N ARG A 355 21.54 5.50 7.78
CA ARG A 355 20.17 6.04 7.87
C ARG A 355 19.86 7.20 6.91
#